data_AF-A0A382XAM8-F1
#
_entry.id   AF-A0A382XAM8-F1
#
_cell.length_a   1.000
_cell.length_b   1.000
_cell.length_c   1.000
_cell.angle_alpha   90.00
_cell.angle_beta   90.00
_cell.angle_gamma   90.00
#
_symmetry.space_group_name_H-M   'P 1'
#
loop_
_entity.id
_entity.type
_entity.pdbx_description
1 polymer ?
#
loop_
_entity_poly.entity_id
_entity_poly.type
_entity_poly.pdbx_seq_one_letter_code
_entity_poly.pdbx_strand_id
1 'polypeptide(L)'
;VTSSCKIPKERRLQVYNTVSASSVIVLLFWCLLLLPNGIFGKTVMINGVAVDTTNSRQLNFALFDAVEFGRMEDVRQLMELGASVEARNRFGNTALLLAARKGHLNIVQLLLDAGSELHYQNLSGNTALFQATRARRRKVVKYLLA
;
A
#
# COMPACT_ATOMS: atom_id res chain seq x y z
N VAL A 1 12.50 5.09 -25.12
CA VAL A 1 12.64 4.47 -23.78
C VAL A 1 11.88 5.33 -22.79
N THR A 2 10.70 4.84 -22.39
CA THR A 2 9.67 5.61 -21.68
C THR A 2 10.11 6.00 -20.27
N SER A 3 10.54 7.25 -20.17
CA SER A 3 10.66 8.02 -18.94
C SER A 3 9.26 8.46 -18.50
N SER A 4 8.77 7.94 -17.37
CA SER A 4 7.56 8.41 -16.70
C SER A 4 7.60 7.89 -15.25
N CYS A 5 7.30 8.64 -14.21
CA CYS A 5 6.55 9.88 -14.14
C CYS A 5 6.97 10.58 -12.83
N LYS A 6 7.43 11.84 -12.90
CA LYS A 6 7.37 12.75 -11.76
C LYS A 6 5.95 13.28 -11.73
N ILE A 7 5.24 13.09 -10.62
CA ILE A 7 3.93 13.70 -10.39
C ILE A 7 4.18 14.98 -9.58
N PRO A 8 4.17 16.19 -10.19
CA PRO A 8 4.07 17.44 -9.44
C PRO A 8 2.60 17.80 -9.21
N LYS A 9 2.31 18.28 -7.99
CA LYS A 9 0.99 18.42 -7.34
C LYS A 9 0.04 19.47 -7.92
N GLU A 10 0.35 20.14 -9.02
CA GLU A 10 -0.39 21.35 -9.43
C GLU A 10 -1.27 21.19 -10.69
N ARG A 11 -1.20 20.07 -11.42
CA ARG A 11 -1.95 19.89 -12.68
C ARG A 11 -3.36 19.31 -12.58
N ARG A 12 -3.84 18.90 -11.39
CA ARG A 12 -5.23 18.38 -11.25
C ARG A 12 -6.31 19.47 -11.20
N LEU A 13 -5.96 20.70 -10.84
CA LEU A 13 -6.92 21.81 -10.75
C LEU A 13 -7.05 22.62 -12.06
N GLN A 14 -6.05 22.57 -12.96
CA GLN A 14 -6.09 23.35 -14.21
C GLN A 14 -6.91 22.70 -15.33
N VAL A 15 -7.08 21.37 -15.34
CA VAL A 15 -7.92 20.70 -16.36
C VAL A 15 -9.41 20.96 -16.12
N TYR A 16 -9.81 21.22 -14.87
CA TYR A 16 -11.21 21.44 -14.50
C TYR A 16 -11.72 22.87 -14.77
N ASN A 17 -10.84 23.84 -14.98
CA ASN A 17 -11.22 25.25 -15.15
C ASN A 17 -11.40 25.70 -16.61
N THR A 18 -11.29 24.81 -17.60
CA THR A 18 -11.45 25.19 -19.03
C THR A 18 -12.72 24.66 -19.68
N VAL A 19 -13.51 23.83 -19.00
CA VAL A 19 -14.82 23.40 -19.50
C VAL A 19 -15.89 24.01 -18.60
N SER A 20 -16.55 25.04 -19.14
CA SER A 20 -17.67 25.78 -18.55
C SER A 20 -18.49 24.96 -17.55
N ALA A 21 -18.56 25.47 -16.31
CA ALA A 21 -19.19 24.89 -15.12
C ALA A 21 -20.72 24.64 -15.23
N SER A 22 -21.27 24.59 -16.44
CA SER A 22 -22.72 24.49 -16.71
C SER A 22 -23.14 23.18 -17.37
N SER A 23 -22.21 22.31 -17.74
CA SER A 23 -22.57 21.05 -18.42
C SER A 23 -22.99 19.99 -17.41
N VAL A 24 -24.29 19.66 -17.42
CA VAL A 24 -24.92 18.52 -16.72
C VAL A 24 -24.12 17.22 -16.91
N ILE A 25 -23.37 17.10 -18.02
CA ILE A 25 -22.43 16.02 -18.31
C ILE A 25 -21.34 15.88 -17.24
N VAL A 26 -20.80 16.98 -16.69
CA VAL A 26 -19.77 16.94 -15.62
C VAL A 26 -20.38 16.44 -14.31
N LEU A 27 -21.59 16.88 -13.99
CA LEU A 27 -22.33 16.42 -12.82
C LEU A 27 -22.77 14.96 -12.98
N LEU A 28 -23.21 14.52 -14.17
CA LEU A 28 -23.53 13.12 -14.47
C LEU A 28 -22.29 12.24 -14.48
N PHE A 29 -21.15 12.75 -14.95
CA PHE A 29 -19.87 12.05 -14.91
C PHE A 29 -19.39 11.88 -13.46
N TRP A 30 -19.53 12.92 -12.62
CA TRP A 30 -19.31 12.81 -11.17
C TRP A 30 -20.35 11.93 -10.47
N CYS A 31 -21.61 11.95 -10.90
CA CYS A 31 -22.69 11.14 -10.34
C CYS A 31 -22.51 9.65 -10.66
N LEU A 32 -22.01 9.31 -11.87
CA LEU A 32 -21.62 7.94 -12.23
C LEU A 32 -20.42 7.43 -11.42
N LEU A 33 -19.52 8.31 -10.99
CA LEU A 33 -18.40 7.98 -10.08
C LEU A 33 -18.84 7.79 -8.61
N LEU A 34 -20.03 8.26 -8.25
CA LEU A 34 -20.63 8.13 -6.91
C LEU A 34 -21.63 6.98 -6.80
N LEU A 35 -21.94 6.29 -7.90
CA LEU A 35 -22.78 5.10 -7.86
C LEU A 35 -21.99 3.93 -7.26
N PRO A 36 -22.53 3.22 -6.25
CA PRO A 36 -21.83 2.13 -5.55
C PRO A 36 -21.47 0.92 -6.44
N ASN A 37 -21.91 0.93 -7.71
CA ASN A 37 -21.72 -0.14 -8.70
C ASN A 37 -21.12 0.37 -10.03
N GLY A 38 -20.42 1.51 -10.03
CA GLY A 38 -19.77 2.06 -11.24
C GLY A 38 -18.58 1.22 -11.72
N ILE A 39 -18.24 1.37 -13.02
CA ILE A 39 -17.22 0.63 -13.80
C ILE A 39 -15.81 0.66 -13.16
N PHE A 40 -15.56 1.60 -12.24
CA PHE A 40 -14.41 1.62 -11.35
C PHE A 40 -14.76 0.86 -10.08
N GLY A 41 -14.46 -0.45 -10.05
CA GLY A 41 -14.84 -1.27 -8.91
C GLY A 41 -14.36 -0.69 -7.58
N LYS A 42 -15.26 -0.66 -6.58
CA LYS A 42 -15.07 -0.27 -5.17
C LYS A 42 -13.74 0.48 -4.90
N THR A 43 -13.66 1.76 -5.26
CA THR A 43 -12.52 2.58 -4.86
C THR A 43 -12.68 2.97 -3.38
N VAL A 44 -11.67 2.70 -2.55
CA VAL A 44 -11.66 3.04 -1.12
C VAL A 44 -10.63 4.13 -0.88
N MET A 45 -11.00 5.16 -0.12
CA MET A 45 -10.06 6.20 0.28
C MET A 45 -9.36 5.81 1.58
N ILE A 46 -8.04 5.66 1.53
CA ILE A 46 -7.19 5.40 2.71
C ILE A 46 -6.30 6.62 2.90
N ASN A 47 -6.51 7.37 3.99
CA ASN A 47 -5.80 8.62 4.29
C ASN A 47 -5.72 9.62 3.11
N GLY A 48 -6.82 9.75 2.35
CA GLY A 48 -6.92 10.66 1.20
C GLY A 48 -6.31 10.12 -0.11
N VAL A 49 -5.80 8.88 -0.11
CA VAL A 49 -5.39 8.17 -1.33
C VAL A 49 -6.54 7.30 -1.79
N ALA A 50 -7.03 7.52 -3.01
CA ALA A 50 -7.98 6.62 -3.65
C ALA A 50 -7.25 5.34 -4.06
N VAL A 51 -7.60 4.22 -3.43
CA VAL A 51 -7.08 2.88 -3.74
C VAL A 51 -8.19 2.10 -4.42
N ASP A 52 -7.91 1.60 -5.62
CA ASP A 52 -8.80 0.70 -6.34
C ASP A 52 -8.69 -0.70 -5.72
N THR A 53 -9.77 -1.18 -5.09
CA THR A 53 -9.78 -2.49 -4.43
C THR A 53 -9.88 -3.65 -5.43
N THR A 54 -10.20 -3.39 -6.70
CA THR A 54 -10.17 -4.43 -7.73
C THR A 54 -8.77 -4.73 -8.23
N ASN A 55 -7.83 -3.80 -8.03
CA ASN A 55 -6.47 -3.95 -8.48
C ASN A 55 -5.57 -4.42 -7.34
N SER A 56 -5.40 -5.74 -7.23
CA SER A 56 -4.54 -6.36 -6.21
C SER A 56 -3.11 -5.82 -6.23
N ARG A 57 -2.59 -5.39 -7.39
CA ARG A 57 -1.24 -4.79 -7.48
C ARG A 57 -1.18 -3.40 -6.83
N GLN A 58 -2.20 -2.55 -7.02
CA GLN A 58 -2.26 -1.26 -6.35
C GLN A 58 -2.47 -1.42 -4.85
N LEU A 59 -3.33 -2.37 -4.45
CA LEU A 59 -3.60 -2.68 -3.05
C LEU A 59 -2.33 -3.13 -2.32
N ASN A 60 -1.53 -4.01 -2.94
CA ASN A 60 -0.24 -4.44 -2.41
C ASN A 60 0.78 -3.28 -2.32
N PHE A 61 0.78 -2.38 -3.31
CA PHE A 61 1.65 -1.20 -3.28
C PHE A 61 1.27 -0.25 -2.13
N ALA A 62 -0.03 -0.02 -1.92
CA ALA A 62 -0.53 0.75 -0.80
C ALA A 62 -0.17 0.10 0.55
N LEU A 63 -0.21 -1.25 0.63
CA LEU A 63 0.22 -1.98 1.82
C LEU A 63 1.69 -1.73 2.13
N PHE A 64 2.57 -1.79 1.13
CA PHE A 64 3.99 -1.49 1.34
C PHE A 64 4.23 -0.05 1.80
N ASP A 65 3.49 0.91 1.25
CA ASP A 65 3.57 2.31 1.67
C ASP A 65 3.14 2.48 3.13
N ALA A 66 1.98 1.92 3.51
CA ALA A 66 1.49 1.95 4.87
C ALA A 66 2.47 1.32 5.87
N VAL A 67 3.08 0.18 5.51
CA VAL A 67 4.11 -0.48 6.31
C VAL A 67 5.39 0.36 6.39
N GLU A 68 5.81 1.02 5.32
CA GLU A 68 7.00 1.87 5.30
C GLU A 68 6.88 3.08 6.24
N PHE A 69 5.67 3.62 6.38
CA PHE A 69 5.35 4.74 7.28
C PHE A 69 4.87 4.30 8.67
N GLY A 70 4.68 3.02 8.91
CA GLY A 70 4.22 2.51 10.20
C GLY A 70 2.73 2.78 10.51
N ARG A 71 1.90 2.97 9.48
CA ARG A 71 0.46 3.28 9.61
C ARG A 71 -0.34 2.00 9.87
N MET A 72 -0.49 1.65 11.15
CA MET A 72 -1.10 0.39 11.57
C MET A 72 -2.55 0.21 11.10
N GLU A 73 -3.39 1.23 11.24
CA GLU A 73 -4.80 1.16 10.86
C GLU A 73 -4.97 0.99 9.34
N ASP A 74 -4.16 1.68 8.54
CA ASP A 74 -4.14 1.52 7.08
C ASP A 74 -3.74 0.09 6.68
N VAL A 75 -2.75 -0.50 7.37
CA VAL A 75 -2.33 -1.88 7.12
C VAL A 75 -3.48 -2.86 7.38
N ARG A 76 -4.22 -2.70 8.49
CA ARG A 76 -5.41 -3.50 8.80
C ARG A 76 -6.46 -3.38 7.72
N GLN A 77 -6.84 -2.14 7.40
CA GLN A 77 -7.87 -1.86 6.41
C GLN A 77 -7.49 -2.44 5.04
N LEU A 78 -6.24 -2.29 4.62
CA LEU A 78 -5.75 -2.86 3.35
C LEU A 78 -5.82 -4.38 3.33
N MET A 79 -5.51 -5.04 4.45
CA MET A 79 -5.62 -6.50 4.56
C MET A 79 -7.07 -6.98 4.54
N GLU A 80 -7.99 -6.26 5.19
CA GLU A 80 -9.43 -6.53 5.12
C GLU A 80 -9.98 -6.35 3.69
N LEU A 81 -9.43 -5.42 2.92
CA LEU A 81 -9.75 -5.21 1.51
C LEU A 81 -9.13 -6.28 0.58
N GLY A 82 -8.37 -7.24 1.12
CA GLY A 82 -7.78 -8.34 0.37
C GLY A 82 -6.34 -8.11 -0.09
N ALA A 83 -5.58 -7.21 0.56
CA ALA A 83 -4.16 -7.07 0.27
C ALA A 83 -3.44 -8.38 0.58
N SER A 84 -2.60 -8.83 -0.35
CA SER A 84 -1.85 -10.06 -0.16
C SER A 84 -0.65 -9.79 0.76
N VAL A 85 -0.62 -10.46 1.91
CA VAL A 85 0.52 -10.38 2.86
C VAL A 85 1.82 -10.91 2.26
N GLU A 86 1.70 -11.90 1.37
CA GLU A 86 2.80 -12.51 0.60
C GLU A 86 3.11 -11.78 -0.70
N ALA A 87 2.50 -10.62 -0.93
CA ALA A 87 2.85 -9.79 -2.08
C ALA A 87 4.34 -9.41 -2.04
N ARG A 88 4.94 -9.33 -3.22
CA ARG A 88 6.36 -9.01 -3.38
C ARG A 88 6.52 -7.72 -4.15
N ASN A 89 7.39 -6.84 -3.65
CA ASN A 89 7.80 -5.66 -4.40
C ASN A 89 8.89 -6.01 -5.44
N ARG A 90 9.33 -5.02 -6.22
CA ARG A 90 10.37 -5.19 -7.27
C ARG A 90 11.72 -5.73 -6.78
N PHE A 91 11.97 -5.71 -5.47
CA PHE A 91 13.17 -6.25 -4.84
C PHE A 91 12.92 -7.61 -4.17
N GLY A 92 11.74 -8.19 -4.41
CA GLY A 92 11.27 -9.41 -3.75
C GLY A 92 11.02 -9.26 -2.26
N ASN A 93 10.89 -8.05 -1.71
CA ASN A 93 10.53 -7.89 -0.30
C ASN A 93 9.02 -8.07 -0.12
N THR A 94 8.63 -8.82 0.90
CA THR A 94 7.25 -8.85 1.42
C THR A 94 7.02 -7.71 2.41
N ALA A 95 5.76 -7.52 2.81
CA ALA A 95 5.38 -6.56 3.84
C ALA A 95 6.15 -6.83 5.15
N LEU A 96 6.34 -8.09 5.52
CA LEU A 96 7.05 -8.50 6.73
C LEU A 96 8.51 -8.05 6.72
N LEU A 97 9.22 -8.22 5.61
CA LEU A 97 10.61 -7.79 5.47
C LEU A 97 10.76 -6.26 5.60
N LEU A 98 9.80 -5.50 5.04
CA LEU A 98 9.78 -4.04 5.17
C LEU A 98 9.49 -3.61 6.61
N ALA A 99 8.49 -4.21 7.26
CA ALA A 99 8.14 -3.93 8.65
C ALA A 99 9.32 -4.22 9.59
N ALA A 100 10.00 -5.34 9.37
CA ALA A 100 11.17 -5.75 10.14
C ALA A 100 12.36 -4.79 9.98
N ARG A 101 12.64 -4.37 8.74
CA ARG A 101 13.66 -3.33 8.44
C ARG A 101 13.35 -2.00 9.13
N LYS A 102 12.09 -1.57 9.11
CA LYS A 102 11.65 -0.30 9.72
C LYS A 102 11.56 -0.38 11.25
N GLY A 103 11.39 -1.59 11.79
CA GLY A 103 11.28 -1.81 13.24
C GLY A 103 9.87 -1.64 13.79
N HIS A 104 8.85 -1.73 12.93
CA HIS A 104 7.45 -1.60 13.34
C HIS A 104 6.95 -2.93 13.95
N LEU A 105 7.23 -3.14 15.24
CA LEU A 105 6.90 -4.38 15.94
C LEU A 105 5.42 -4.77 15.81
N ASN A 106 4.50 -3.81 16.01
CA ASN A 106 3.06 -4.08 15.96
C ASN A 106 2.61 -4.57 14.57
N ILE A 107 3.22 -4.03 13.51
CA ILE A 107 2.93 -4.45 12.13
C ILE A 107 3.55 -5.83 11.86
N VAL A 108 4.75 -6.10 12.37
CA VAL A 108 5.37 -7.43 12.28
C VAL A 108 4.50 -8.50 12.94
N GLN A 109 3.97 -8.22 14.14
CA GLN A 109 3.05 -9.11 14.84
C GLN A 109 1.80 -9.38 14.00
N LEU A 110 1.13 -8.32 13.53
CA LEU A 110 -0.08 -8.48 12.73
C LEU A 110 0.15 -9.26 11.43
N LEU A 111 1.27 -9.05 10.74
CA LEU A 111 1.58 -9.78 9.52
C LEU A 111 1.85 -11.27 9.79
N LEU A 112 2.48 -11.60 10.92
CA LEU A 112 2.70 -12.99 11.34
C LEU A 112 1.38 -13.66 11.77
N ASP A 113 0.52 -12.94 12.50
CA ASP A 113 -0.81 -13.42 12.89
C ASP A 113 -1.69 -13.69 11.65
N ALA A 114 -1.48 -12.94 10.57
CA ALA A 114 -2.12 -13.16 9.27
C ALA A 114 -1.49 -14.28 8.43
N GLY A 115 -0.52 -15.02 8.99
CA GLY A 115 0.09 -16.19 8.35
C GLY A 115 1.24 -15.89 7.41
N SER A 116 1.91 -14.74 7.54
CA SER A 116 3.04 -14.40 6.68
C SER A 116 4.26 -15.30 6.94
N GLU A 117 4.99 -15.65 5.88
CA GLU A 117 6.14 -16.56 5.96
C GLU A 117 7.36 -15.89 6.62
N LEU A 118 7.68 -16.31 7.84
CA LEU A 118 8.77 -15.76 8.65
C LEU A 118 10.16 -15.94 8.00
N HIS A 119 10.39 -17.11 7.40
CA HIS A 119 11.69 -17.51 6.84
C HIS A 119 11.88 -17.14 5.37
N TYR A 120 10.90 -16.46 4.77
CA TYR A 120 10.99 -16.03 3.38
C TYR A 120 12.22 -15.14 3.14
N GLN A 121 12.86 -15.35 1.99
CA GLN A 121 14.05 -14.61 1.56
C GLN A 121 13.73 -13.73 0.36
N ASN A 122 14.15 -12.46 0.41
CA ASN A 122 14.06 -11.59 -0.76
C ASN A 122 15.06 -11.97 -1.86
N LEU A 123 15.07 -11.23 -2.98
CA LEU A 123 15.99 -11.47 -4.10
C LEU A 123 17.48 -11.36 -3.73
N SER A 124 17.79 -10.76 -2.58
CA SER A 124 19.16 -10.66 -2.06
C SER A 124 19.47 -11.72 -1.00
N GLY A 125 18.62 -12.74 -0.82
CA GLY A 125 18.78 -13.79 0.19
C GLY A 125 18.53 -13.34 1.64
N ASN A 126 17.97 -12.15 1.84
CA ASN A 126 17.78 -11.60 3.18
C ASN A 126 16.42 -11.98 3.75
N THR A 127 16.41 -12.49 4.98
CA THR A 127 15.21 -12.78 5.77
C THR A 127 14.73 -11.54 6.55
N ALA A 128 13.52 -11.61 7.11
CA ALA A 128 12.99 -10.57 8.01
C ALA A 128 13.94 -10.32 9.21
N LEU A 129 14.49 -11.38 9.81
CA LEU A 129 15.47 -11.28 10.89
C LEU A 129 16.74 -10.55 10.44
N PHE A 130 17.30 -10.90 9.27
CA PHE A 130 18.48 -10.22 8.73
C PHE A 130 18.23 -8.72 8.49
N GLN A 131 17.05 -8.36 7.99
CA GLN A 131 16.69 -6.96 7.80
C GLN A 131 16.58 -6.21 9.13
N ALA A 132 15.98 -6.83 10.15
CA ALA A 132 15.86 -6.23 11.48
C ALA A 132 17.21 -6.06 12.18
N THR A 133 18.12 -7.04 12.07
CA THR A 133 19.47 -6.96 12.65
C THR A 133 20.31 -5.90 11.96
N ARG A 134 20.32 -5.87 10.63
CA ARG A 134 21.03 -4.84 9.83
C ARG A 134 20.56 -3.43 10.15
N ALA A 135 19.25 -3.25 10.35
CA ALA A 135 18.67 -1.96 10.73
C ALA A 135 18.70 -1.68 12.25
N ARG A 136 19.38 -2.52 13.04
CA ARG A 136 19.54 -2.40 14.51
C ARG A 136 18.20 -2.32 15.26
N ARG A 137 17.16 -2.98 14.76
CA ARG A 137 15.80 -2.99 15.32
C ARG A 137 15.66 -3.99 16.46
N ARG A 138 16.34 -3.72 17.58
CA ARG A 138 16.41 -4.60 18.76
C ARG A 138 15.08 -5.23 19.20
N LYS A 139 13.99 -4.45 19.25
CA LYS A 139 12.68 -4.95 19.70
C LYS A 139 12.14 -6.03 18.76
N VAL A 140 12.24 -5.80 17.45
CA VAL A 140 11.81 -6.78 16.43
C VAL A 140 12.74 -7.99 16.42
N VAL A 141 14.06 -7.79 16.51
CA VAL A 141 15.03 -8.91 16.58
C VAL A 141 14.72 -9.82 17.76
N LYS A 142 14.48 -9.25 18.94
CA LYS A 142 14.09 -10.03 20.12
C LYS A 142 12.79 -10.80 19.91
N TYR A 143 11.80 -10.18 19.26
CA TYR A 143 10.52 -10.83 18.99
C TYR A 143 10.64 -11.98 17.98
N LEU A 144 11.44 -11.82 16.92
CA LEU A 144 11.63 -12.85 15.90
C LEU A 144 12.57 -13.99 16.35
N LEU A 145 13.28 -13.82 17.47
CA LEU A 145 14.12 -14.85 18.09
C LEU A 145 13.44 -15.53 19.29
N ALA A 146 12.30 -15.00 19.74
CA ALA A 146 11.52 -15.56 20.84
C ALA A 146 10.72 -16.78 20.33
#